data_AF-A0AA42X517-F1
#
_entry.id   AF-A0AA42X517-F1
#
_cell.length_a   1.000
_cell.length_b   1.000
_cell.length_c   1.000
_cell.angle_alpha   90.00
_cell.angle_beta   90.00
_cell.angle_gamma   90.00
#
_symmetry.space_group_name_H-M   'P 1'
#
loop_
_entity.id
_entity.type
_entity.pdbx_description
1 polymer ?
#
loop_
_entity_poly.entity_id
_entity_poly.type
_entity_poly.pdbx_seq_one_letter_code
_entity_poly.pdbx_strand_id
1 'polypeptide(L)'
;MGWCRWAANALCLVVVVAAQTQWLAPPKPSPIGFHSIPGDRFLQLRRQAVQFVEARPRQGFQFVERQRDVAFQIRCNGVPVLLLERRSHHLLLQASLDAKQRAPAVVRLRALLQWQVEPLDYLEQVLAGVPEPVLLDRLLQILAGDAPDGARCGVP
;
A
#
# COMPACT_ATOMS: atom_id res chain seq x y z
N MET A 1 -6.23 -54.88 6.45
CA MET A 1 -6.96 -53.92 5.57
C MET A 1 -7.43 -52.64 6.27
N GLY A 2 -7.66 -52.60 7.59
CA GLY A 2 -8.06 -51.35 8.28
C GLY A 2 -6.96 -50.27 8.36
N TRP A 3 -5.69 -50.66 8.47
CA TRP A 3 -4.58 -49.74 8.78
C TRP A 3 -4.29 -48.72 7.67
N CYS A 4 -4.30 -49.12 6.40
CA CYS A 4 -4.06 -48.20 5.27
C CYS A 4 -5.17 -47.16 5.13
N ARG A 5 -6.41 -47.49 5.51
CA ARG A 5 -7.56 -46.58 5.39
C ARG A 5 -7.50 -45.45 6.43
N TRP A 6 -6.97 -45.74 7.62
CA TRP A 6 -6.74 -44.74 8.67
C TRP A 6 -5.60 -43.78 8.31
N ALA A 7 -4.52 -44.29 7.70
CA ALA A 7 -3.41 -43.46 7.24
C ALA A 7 -3.84 -42.46 6.15
N ALA A 8 -4.66 -42.92 5.19
CA ALA A 8 -5.20 -42.05 4.14
C ALA A 8 -6.10 -40.94 4.71
N ASN A 9 -6.98 -41.27 5.65
CA ASN A 9 -7.86 -40.29 6.30
C ASN A 9 -7.07 -39.26 7.13
N ALA A 10 -6.03 -39.70 7.84
CA ALA A 10 -5.17 -38.79 8.61
C ALA A 10 -4.44 -37.80 7.68
N LEU A 11 -3.91 -38.27 6.55
CA LEU A 11 -3.27 -37.40 5.55
C LEU A 11 -4.25 -36.38 4.95
N CYS A 12 -5.46 -36.80 4.59
CA CYS A 12 -6.50 -35.89 4.08
C CYS A 12 -6.87 -34.81 5.10
N LEU A 13 -7.01 -35.17 6.38
CA LEU A 13 -7.30 -34.21 7.44
C LEU A 13 -6.16 -33.20 7.61
N VAL A 14 -4.90 -33.64 7.57
CA VAL A 14 -3.73 -32.75 7.65
C VAL A 14 -3.73 -31.75 6.49
N VAL A 15 -4.02 -32.19 5.27
CA VAL A 15 -4.10 -31.31 4.09
C VAL A 15 -5.23 -30.29 4.23
N VAL A 16 -6.41 -30.70 4.69
CA VAL A 16 -7.56 -29.80 4.90
C VAL A 16 -7.26 -28.76 5.98
N VAL A 17 -6.64 -29.17 7.10
CA VAL A 17 -6.25 -28.25 8.19
C VAL A 17 -5.16 -27.29 7.74
N ALA A 18 -4.16 -27.76 6.98
CA ALA A 18 -3.12 -26.90 6.42
C ALA A 18 -3.69 -25.88 5.41
N ALA A 19 -4.63 -26.29 4.57
CA ALA A 19 -5.31 -25.40 3.63
C ALA A 19 -6.16 -24.33 4.36
N GLN A 20 -6.89 -24.72 5.41
CA GLN A 20 -7.69 -23.80 6.25
C GLN A 20 -6.81 -22.76 6.95
N THR A 21 -5.67 -23.17 7.52
CA THR A 21 -4.78 -22.27 8.26
C THR A 21 -4.11 -21.23 7.35
N GLN A 22 -3.80 -21.58 6.10
CA GLN A 22 -3.31 -20.62 5.11
C GLN A 22 -4.39 -19.64 4.62
N TRP A 23 -5.65 -20.07 4.56
CA TRP A 23 -6.79 -19.23 4.15
C TRP A 23 -7.21 -18.23 5.23
N LEU A 24 -7.06 -18.58 6.50
CA LEU A 24 -7.43 -17.73 7.64
C LEU A 24 -6.36 -16.70 8.02
N ALA A 25 -5.17 -16.78 7.43
CA ALA A 25 -4.14 -15.78 7.69
C ALA A 25 -4.62 -14.41 7.18
N PRO A 26 -4.78 -13.40 8.07
CA PRO A 26 -5.13 -12.07 7.62
C PRO A 26 -4.09 -11.61 6.60
N PRO A 27 -4.51 -11.01 5.46
CA PRO A 27 -3.57 -10.57 4.45
C PRO A 27 -2.57 -9.62 5.11
N LYS A 28 -1.29 -9.99 5.10
CA LYS A 28 -0.23 -9.16 5.70
C LYS A 28 -0.38 -7.74 5.17
N PRO A 29 -0.42 -6.73 6.04
CA PRO A 29 -0.57 -5.37 5.58
C PRO A 29 0.59 -5.01 4.64
N SER A 30 0.27 -4.36 3.54
CA SER A 30 1.28 -3.90 2.59
C SER A 30 2.24 -2.98 3.35
N PRO A 31 3.56 -3.21 3.27
CA PRO A 31 4.53 -2.43 4.01
C PRO A 31 4.38 -0.95 3.66
N ILE A 32 4.53 -0.14 4.68
CA ILE A 32 4.45 1.32 4.59
C ILE A 32 5.86 1.92 4.73
N GLY A 33 6.74 1.22 5.46
CA GLY A 33 8.17 1.50 5.55
C GLY A 33 8.99 0.66 4.58
N PHE A 34 9.99 1.30 4.00
CA PHE A 34 10.95 0.74 3.04
C PHE A 34 12.35 1.16 3.44
N HIS A 35 13.37 0.41 3.03
CA HIS A 35 14.75 0.84 3.23
C HIS A 35 15.01 2.17 2.53
N SER A 36 15.92 2.97 3.10
CA SER A 36 16.33 4.22 2.47
C SER A 36 16.91 3.98 1.07
N ILE A 37 16.69 4.93 0.17
CA ILE A 37 17.21 4.92 -1.19
C ILE A 37 18.15 6.13 -1.40
N PRO A 38 19.07 6.09 -2.39
CA PRO A 38 19.90 7.23 -2.76
C PRO A 38 19.13 8.33 -3.51
N GLY A 39 19.67 9.56 -3.50
CA GLY A 39 19.01 10.78 -3.96
C GLY A 39 18.43 10.70 -5.38
N ASP A 40 19.21 10.16 -6.30
CA ASP A 40 18.88 9.89 -7.70
C ASP A 40 17.67 8.95 -7.86
N ARG A 41 17.61 7.85 -7.09
CA ARG A 41 16.45 6.94 -7.11
C ARG A 41 15.20 7.61 -6.58
N PHE A 42 15.30 8.47 -5.57
CA PHE A 42 14.15 9.26 -5.10
C PHE A 42 13.67 10.24 -6.16
N LEU A 43 14.59 10.92 -6.86
CA LEU A 43 14.28 11.78 -8.00
C LEU A 43 13.61 11.01 -9.16
N GLN A 44 13.95 9.73 -9.35
CA GLN A 44 13.27 8.86 -10.31
C GLN A 44 11.81 8.59 -9.90
N LEU A 45 11.56 8.21 -8.64
CA LEU A 45 10.19 8.01 -8.12
C LEU A 45 9.36 9.30 -8.21
N ARG A 46 9.98 10.44 -7.90
CA ARG A 46 9.38 11.78 -8.05
C ARG A 46 8.95 12.03 -9.49
N ARG A 47 9.81 11.77 -10.47
CA ARG A 47 9.50 11.94 -11.90
C ARG A 47 8.31 11.07 -12.34
N GLN A 48 8.26 9.81 -11.91
CA GLN A 48 7.11 8.93 -12.19
C GLN A 48 5.80 9.45 -11.58
N ALA A 49 5.86 10.00 -10.36
CA ALA A 49 4.71 10.61 -9.71
C ALA A 49 4.22 11.87 -10.45
N VAL A 50 5.15 12.72 -10.91
CA VAL A 50 4.82 13.91 -11.73
C VAL A 50 4.18 13.47 -13.06
N GLN A 51 4.80 12.53 -13.78
CA GLN A 51 4.27 11.99 -15.04
C GLN A 51 2.87 11.39 -14.89
N PHE A 52 2.61 10.71 -13.76
CA PHE A 52 1.28 10.17 -13.47
C PHE A 52 0.22 11.27 -13.40
N VAL A 53 0.52 12.40 -12.77
CA VAL A 53 -0.39 13.55 -12.65
C VAL A 53 -0.55 14.28 -13.98
N GLU A 54 0.57 14.55 -14.67
CA GLU A 54 0.58 15.24 -15.97
C GLU A 54 -0.18 14.48 -17.06
N ALA A 55 -0.16 13.15 -17.03
CA ALA A 55 -0.95 12.31 -17.93
C ALA A 55 -2.48 12.40 -17.70
N ARG A 56 -2.92 13.13 -16.67
CA ARG A 56 -4.32 13.19 -16.20
C ARG A 56 -4.80 14.62 -15.92
N PRO A 57 -4.67 15.58 -16.86
CA PRO A 57 -4.78 17.01 -16.61
C PRO A 57 -6.19 17.54 -16.25
N ARG A 58 -7.21 16.67 -16.13
CA ARG A 58 -8.58 17.05 -15.72
C ARG A 58 -9.20 16.12 -14.69
N GLN A 59 -8.42 15.18 -14.17
CA GLN A 59 -8.93 14.13 -13.29
C GLN A 59 -8.78 14.50 -11.81
N GLY A 60 -8.54 15.78 -11.47
CA GLY A 60 -8.44 16.25 -10.09
C GLY A 60 -7.13 15.93 -9.36
N PHE A 61 -6.18 15.29 -10.03
CA PHE A 61 -4.87 14.96 -9.47
C PHE A 61 -3.95 16.18 -9.41
N GLN A 62 -3.22 16.31 -8.31
CA GLN A 62 -2.22 17.36 -8.11
C GLN A 62 -0.96 16.78 -7.47
N PHE A 63 0.20 17.12 -8.02
CA PHE A 63 1.48 16.83 -7.38
C PHE A 63 1.85 18.00 -6.47
N VAL A 64 2.21 17.70 -5.22
CA VAL A 64 2.64 18.72 -4.25
C VAL A 64 3.96 18.30 -3.62
N GLU A 65 4.99 19.11 -3.85
CA GLU A 65 6.27 18.98 -3.17
C GLU A 65 6.13 19.56 -1.75
N ARG A 66 6.38 18.73 -0.73
CA ARG A 66 6.35 19.15 0.68
C ARG A 66 7.69 19.69 1.11
N GLN A 67 8.75 18.97 0.75
CA GLN A 67 10.13 19.34 0.98
C GLN A 67 10.97 18.79 -0.17
N ARG A 68 11.76 19.67 -0.78
CA ARG A 68 12.59 19.32 -1.94
C ARG A 68 13.49 18.14 -1.62
N ASP A 69 13.48 17.13 -2.50
CA ASP A 69 14.29 15.90 -2.40
C ASP A 69 14.09 15.04 -1.13
N VAL A 70 13.05 15.36 -0.34
CA VAL A 70 12.73 14.67 0.91
C VAL A 70 11.29 14.14 0.89
N ALA A 71 10.31 14.96 0.53
CA ALA A 71 8.91 14.56 0.64
C ALA A 71 8.05 15.15 -0.47
N PHE A 72 7.22 14.31 -1.07
CA PHE A 72 6.15 14.73 -1.98
C PHE A 72 4.87 13.95 -1.71
N GLN A 73 3.76 14.52 -2.18
CA GLN A 73 2.46 13.89 -2.09
C GLN A 73 1.65 14.11 -3.38
N ILE A 74 0.75 13.19 -3.65
CA ILE A 74 -0.29 13.36 -4.66
C ILE A 74 -1.60 13.63 -3.93
N ARG A 75 -2.30 14.67 -4.37
CA ARG A 75 -3.64 15.00 -3.90
C ARG A 75 -4.68 14.68 -4.97
N CYS A 76 -5.86 14.31 -4.51
CA CYS A 76 -7.08 14.25 -5.29
C CYS A 76 -8.04 15.31 -4.78
N ASN A 77 -8.38 16.29 -5.63
CA ASN A 77 -9.28 17.41 -5.28
C ASN A 77 -8.92 18.06 -3.93
N GLY A 78 -7.62 18.29 -3.70
CA GLY A 78 -7.08 18.89 -2.48
C GLY A 78 -6.80 17.92 -1.32
N VAL A 79 -7.30 16.68 -1.36
CA VAL A 79 -7.09 15.67 -0.30
C VAL A 79 -5.90 14.77 -0.62
N PRO A 80 -4.92 14.57 0.30
CA PRO A 80 -3.76 13.71 0.04
C PRO A 80 -4.20 12.25 -0.13
N VAL A 81 -3.78 11.62 -1.23
CA VAL A 81 -4.07 10.20 -1.55
C VAL A 81 -2.81 9.35 -1.66
N LEU A 82 -1.64 9.96 -1.82
CA LEU A 82 -0.33 9.31 -1.76
C LEU A 82 0.67 10.23 -1.09
N LEU A 83 1.50 9.70 -0.21
CA LEU A 83 2.65 10.36 0.41
C LEU A 83 3.88 9.49 0.20
N LEU A 84 4.95 10.10 -0.29
CA LEU A 84 6.28 9.50 -0.30
C LEU A 84 7.25 10.44 0.42
N GLU A 85 7.90 9.93 1.47
CA GLU A 85 8.75 10.71 2.36
C GLU A 85 10.02 9.93 2.70
N ARG A 86 11.18 10.51 2.43
CA ARG A 86 12.47 10.02 2.86
C ARG A 86 12.75 10.48 4.28
N ARG A 87 13.05 9.53 5.16
CA ARG A 87 13.63 9.77 6.49
C ARG A 87 15.11 9.39 6.47
N SER A 88 15.81 9.61 7.58
CA SER A 88 17.25 9.36 7.70
C SER A 88 17.64 7.90 7.44
N HIS A 89 16.80 6.94 7.87
CA HIS A 89 17.12 5.50 7.80
C HIS A 89 16.10 4.69 6.98
N HIS A 90 14.95 5.27 6.65
CA HIS A 90 13.88 4.57 5.95
C HIS A 90 13.13 5.52 5.01
N LEU A 91 12.34 4.94 4.13
CA LEU A 91 11.44 5.62 3.22
C LEU A 91 10.01 5.24 3.59
N LEU A 92 9.11 6.21 3.65
CA LEU A 92 7.69 6.02 3.85
C LEU A 92 6.97 6.14 2.52
N LEU A 93 6.15 5.15 2.17
CA LEU A 93 5.27 5.18 0.99
C LEU A 93 3.86 4.75 1.40
N GLN A 94 3.01 5.75 1.58
CA GLN A 94 1.67 5.58 2.16
C GLN A 94 0.61 6.05 1.16
N ALA A 95 -0.46 5.29 0.98
CA ALA A 95 -1.68 5.80 0.36
C ALA A 95 -2.69 6.15 1.45
N SER A 96 -3.56 7.12 1.18
CA SER A 96 -4.67 7.40 2.10
C SER A 96 -5.57 6.18 2.25
N LEU A 97 -6.27 6.11 3.37
CA LEU A 97 -7.13 4.99 3.69
C LEU A 97 -8.26 4.83 2.64
N ASP A 98 -8.80 5.95 2.19
CA ASP A 98 -9.84 6.04 1.18
C ASP A 98 -9.28 6.07 -0.26
N ALA A 99 -7.98 5.86 -0.47
CA ALA A 99 -7.36 5.99 -1.79
C ALA A 99 -7.98 5.05 -2.82
N LYS A 100 -8.45 3.86 -2.41
CA LYS A 100 -9.09 2.90 -3.33
C LYS A 100 -10.40 3.44 -3.88
N GLN A 101 -11.22 4.07 -3.04
CA GLN A 101 -12.52 4.64 -3.38
C GLN A 101 -12.37 6.02 -4.05
N ARG A 102 -11.49 6.86 -3.50
CA ARG A 102 -11.27 8.24 -3.94
C ARG A 102 -10.42 8.35 -5.20
N ALA A 103 -9.37 7.54 -5.32
CA ALA A 103 -8.36 7.67 -6.36
C ALA A 103 -7.78 6.30 -6.76
N PRO A 104 -8.59 5.40 -7.36
CA PRO A 104 -8.18 4.02 -7.64
C PRO A 104 -6.90 3.91 -8.48
N ALA A 105 -6.65 4.86 -9.38
CA ALA A 105 -5.42 4.93 -10.17
C ALA A 105 -4.16 5.11 -9.31
N VAL A 106 -4.26 5.78 -8.16
CA VAL A 106 -3.14 6.00 -7.22
C VAL A 106 -2.73 4.71 -6.53
N VAL A 107 -3.66 3.77 -6.30
CA VAL A 107 -3.32 2.44 -5.75
C VAL A 107 -2.38 1.70 -6.70
N ARG A 108 -2.62 1.82 -8.01
CA ARG A 108 -1.74 1.22 -9.03
C ARG A 108 -0.38 1.92 -9.10
N LEU A 109 -0.37 3.25 -9.02
CA LEU A 109 0.89 4.00 -8.93
C LEU A 109 1.69 3.60 -7.68
N ARG A 110 1.04 3.49 -6.51
CA ARG A 110 1.70 3.05 -5.28
C ARG A 110 2.39 1.70 -5.49
N ALA A 111 1.70 0.72 -6.06
CA ALA A 111 2.29 -0.58 -6.34
C ALA A 111 3.53 -0.46 -7.25
N LEU A 112 3.47 0.35 -8.32
CA LEU A 112 4.62 0.58 -9.20
C LEU A 112 5.82 1.22 -8.49
N LEU A 113 5.57 2.19 -7.60
CA LEU A 113 6.64 2.79 -6.80
C LEU A 113 7.20 1.79 -5.78
N GLN A 114 6.33 1.00 -5.13
CA GLN A 114 6.72 -0.03 -4.16
C GLN A 114 7.63 -1.09 -4.78
N TRP A 115 7.39 -1.51 -6.01
CA TRP A 115 8.24 -2.49 -6.70
C TRP A 115 9.70 -2.04 -6.93
N GLN A 116 9.98 -0.74 -6.77
CA GLN A 116 11.33 -0.18 -6.97
C GLN A 116 12.09 0.02 -5.65
N VAL A 117 11.50 -0.34 -4.51
CA VAL A 117 12.06 -0.11 -3.17
C VAL A 117 11.98 -1.39 -2.33
N GLU A 118 12.98 -1.62 -1.49
CA GLU A 118 13.03 -2.81 -0.65
C GLU A 118 12.16 -2.59 0.60
N PRO A 119 11.16 -3.46 0.88
CA PRO A 119 10.31 -3.31 2.05
C PRO A 119 11.10 -3.60 3.33
N LEU A 120 10.82 -2.83 4.38
CA LEU A 120 11.30 -3.19 5.72
C LEU A 120 10.50 -4.40 6.22
N ASP A 121 11.15 -5.25 7.01
CA ASP A 121 10.46 -6.32 7.70
C ASP A 121 9.52 -5.75 8.80
N TYR A 122 8.73 -6.62 9.43
CA TYR A 122 7.79 -6.17 10.47
C TYR A 122 8.51 -5.56 11.69
N LEU A 123 9.59 -6.19 12.16
CA LEU A 123 10.33 -5.75 13.32
C LEU A 123 11.07 -4.44 13.04
N GLU A 124 11.68 -4.32 11.86
CA GLU A 124 12.34 -3.11 11.37
C GLU A 124 11.37 -1.94 11.25
N GLN A 125 10.14 -2.16 10.78
CA GLN A 125 9.11 -1.11 10.75
C GLN A 125 8.74 -0.63 12.15
N VAL A 126 8.57 -1.55 13.10
CA VAL A 126 8.30 -1.23 14.51
C VAL A 126 9.47 -0.43 15.12
N LEU A 127 10.71 -0.89 14.90
CA LEU A 127 11.91 -0.22 15.40
C LEU A 127 12.14 1.16 14.76
N ALA A 128 11.76 1.33 13.50
CA ALA A 128 11.83 2.60 12.78
C ALA A 128 10.71 3.58 13.15
N GLY A 129 9.78 3.19 14.03
CA GLY A 129 8.63 4.02 14.42
C GLY A 129 7.68 4.27 13.24
N VAL A 130 7.64 3.37 12.27
CA VAL A 130 6.70 3.46 11.14
C VAL A 130 5.29 3.35 11.71
N PRO A 131 4.35 4.26 11.34
CA PRO A 131 2.98 4.17 11.81
C PRO A 131 2.42 2.79 11.47
N GLU A 132 2.07 2.00 12.48
CA GLU A 132 1.41 0.71 12.23
C GLU A 132 0.12 0.99 11.45
N PRO A 133 -0.18 0.21 10.40
CA PRO A 133 -1.49 0.28 9.77
C PRO A 133 -2.52 -0.10 10.82
N VAL A 134 -3.21 0.89 11.38
CA VAL A 134 -4.16 0.69 12.47
C VAL A 134 -5.20 -0.32 11.97
N LEU A 135 -5.24 -1.48 12.61
CA LEU A 135 -6.10 -2.61 12.20
C LEU A 135 -7.58 -2.18 12.13
N LEU A 136 -7.95 -1.26 13.03
CA LEU A 136 -9.27 -0.62 13.10
C LEU A 136 -9.58 0.24 11.86
N ASP A 137 -8.62 1.03 11.38
CA ASP A 137 -8.80 1.90 10.22
C ASP A 137 -9.03 1.10 8.93
N ARG A 138 -8.48 -0.11 8.84
CA ARG A 138 -8.70 -1.00 7.71
C ARG A 138 -10.08 -1.67 7.75
N LEU A 139 -10.58 -2.01 8.93
CA LEU A 139 -11.98 -2.41 9.10
C LEU A 139 -12.92 -1.28 8.68
N LEU A 140 -12.61 -0.04 9.09
CA LEU A 140 -13.37 1.13 8.67
C LEU A 140 -13.32 1.36 7.15
N GLN A 141 -12.20 1.09 6.46
CA GLN A 141 -12.15 1.14 4.98
C GLN A 141 -13.03 0.10 4.28
N ILE A 142 -13.16 -1.10 4.85
CA ILE A 142 -14.02 -2.16 4.29
C ILE A 142 -15.49 -1.77 4.46
N LEU A 143 -15.81 -1.08 5.56
CA LEU A 143 -17.15 -0.61 5.89
C LEU A 143 -17.49 0.74 5.25
N ALA A 144 -16.48 1.56 4.96
CA ALA A 144 -16.64 2.84 4.28
C ALA A 144 -17.06 2.56 2.85
N GLY A 145 -18.31 2.92 2.57
CA GLY A 145 -18.87 2.90 1.24
C GLY A 145 -18.11 3.81 0.28
N ASP A 146 -18.70 3.96 -0.88
CA ASP A 146 -18.13 4.67 -2.00
C ASP A 146 -17.92 6.16 -1.66
N ALA A 147 -16.79 6.75 -2.10
CA ALA A 147 -16.51 8.17 -1.82
C ALA A 147 -17.59 9.08 -2.42
N PRO A 148 -17.98 10.19 -1.76
CA PRO A 148 -19.05 11.06 -2.23
C PRO A 148 -18.78 11.59 -3.65
N ASP A 149 -19.84 11.80 -4.43
CA ASP A 149 -19.73 12.25 -5.81
C ASP A 149 -18.98 13.59 -5.91
N GLY A 150 -18.08 13.71 -6.89
CA GLY A 150 -17.16 14.84 -7.02
C GLY A 150 -15.91 14.80 -6.11
N ALA A 151 -15.85 13.93 -5.11
CA ALA A 151 -14.64 13.72 -4.32
C ALA A 151 -13.62 12.79 -4.99
N ARG A 152 -14.05 12.04 -6.02
CA ARG A 152 -13.23 11.07 -6.74
C ARG A 152 -12.38 11.72 -7.82
N CYS A 153 -11.20 11.16 -8.02
CA CYS A 153 -10.30 11.49 -9.12
C CYS A 153 -10.21 10.31 -10.09
N GLY A 154 -10.02 10.63 -11.36
CA GLY A 154 -9.96 9.63 -12.43
C GLY A 154 -11.28 9.37 -13.14
N VAL A 155 -12.36 10.06 -12.76
CA VAL A 155 -13.59 10.13 -13.54
C VAL A 155 -13.34 11.13 -14.68
N PRO A 156 -13.55 10.75 -15.96
CA PRO A 156 -13.33 11.63 -17.10
C PRO A 156 -14.33 12.79 -17.18
#